data_AF-A0A7Y2NVQ1-F1
#
_entry.id   AF-A0A7Y2NVQ1-F1
#
_cell.length_a   1.000
_cell.length_b   1.000
_cell.length_c   1.000
_cell.angle_alpha   90.00
_cell.angle_beta   90.00
_cell.angle_gamma   90.00
#
_symmetry.space_group_name_H-M   'P 1'
#
loop_
_entity.id
_entity.type
_entity.pdbx_description
1 polymer ?
#
loop_
_entity_poly.entity_id
_entity_poly.type
_entity_poly.pdbx_seq_one_letter_code
_entity_poly.pdbx_strand_id
1 'polypeptide(L)'
;MKEHTPTHLSLEEVDAWLDGSLPETRQTHIESCFECRTLTRAERVLVRRLEAVERLAPSPAFAEGVMARLDLPDPFALRTAYRFWDRVKASRRTLAIAASIMVVLGLSMGGSVAWSLSHPETLSSWGSWLTAQASSWFWVGLRGAVSNLLEHPWYDTLKHLVGTPGRIAAFSAINMAVYVGCVLLMKRLLAFPGQRVIHARS
;
A
#
# COMPACT_ATOMS: atom_id res chain seq x y z
N MET A 1 40.17 1.17 42.17
CA MET A 1 39.41 -0.09 42.06
C MET A 1 37.93 0.28 42.05
N LYS A 2 37.23 0.11 40.92
CA LYS A 2 35.79 0.36 40.84
C LYS A 2 35.10 -0.84 41.46
N GLU A 3 34.50 -0.64 42.64
CA GLU A 3 33.60 -1.61 43.26
C GLU A 3 32.52 -2.01 42.22
N HIS A 4 32.62 -3.23 41.71
CA HIS A 4 31.60 -3.81 40.85
C HIS A 4 30.49 -4.27 41.77
N THR A 5 29.46 -3.46 41.94
CA THR A 5 28.17 -3.98 42.38
C THR A 5 27.79 -5.08 41.36
N PRO A 6 27.68 -6.35 41.76
CA PRO A 6 27.38 -7.41 40.80
C PRO A 6 25.95 -7.18 40.30
N THR A 7 25.83 -6.61 39.10
CA THR A 7 24.55 -6.39 38.45
C THR A 7 23.86 -7.74 38.27
N HIS A 8 22.65 -7.86 38.82
CA HIS A 8 21.78 -9.03 38.63
C HIS A 8 21.50 -9.29 37.14
N LEU A 9 21.00 -10.47 36.81
CA LEU A 9 20.66 -10.81 35.42
C LEU A 9 19.60 -9.86 34.87
N SER A 10 19.79 -9.41 33.62
CA SER A 10 18.72 -8.76 32.85
C SER A 10 17.71 -9.78 32.33
N LEU A 11 16.56 -9.32 31.81
CA LEU A 11 15.58 -10.23 31.21
C LEU A 11 16.18 -11.02 30.03
N GLU A 12 16.96 -10.37 29.17
CA GLU A 12 17.58 -11.00 28.02
C GLU A 12 18.58 -12.09 28.45
N GLU A 13 19.27 -11.90 29.57
CA GLU A 13 20.17 -12.90 30.14
C GLU A 13 19.40 -14.08 30.76
N VAL A 14 18.21 -13.84 31.31
CA VAL A 14 17.32 -14.89 31.78
C VAL A 14 16.78 -15.72 30.62
N ASP A 15 16.41 -15.09 29.50
CA ASP A 15 16.01 -15.78 28.27
C ASP A 15 17.18 -16.60 27.70
N ALA A 16 18.37 -16.02 27.61
CA ALA A 16 19.57 -16.72 27.18
C ALA A 16 19.90 -17.94 28.08
N TRP A 17 19.60 -17.86 29.38
CA TRP A 17 19.74 -18.99 30.29
C TRP A 17 18.71 -20.09 30.05
N LEU A 18 17.46 -19.74 29.77
CA LEU A 18 16.42 -20.70 29.38
C LEU A 18 16.78 -21.43 28.08
N ASP A 19 17.36 -20.72 27.13
CA ASP A 19 17.84 -21.25 25.84
C ASP A 19 19.17 -22.02 25.94
N GLY A 20 19.81 -22.04 27.12
CA GLY A 20 21.10 -22.70 27.32
C GLY A 20 22.30 -21.98 26.66
N SER A 21 22.15 -20.71 26.30
CA SER A 21 23.17 -19.89 25.63
C SER A 21 23.90 -18.91 26.57
N LEU A 22 23.54 -18.88 27.86
CA LEU A 22 24.16 -17.98 28.83
C LEU A 22 25.65 -18.32 29.07
N PRO A 23 26.58 -17.34 29.07
CA PRO A 23 27.99 -17.56 29.39
C PRO A 23 28.23 -18.18 30.78
N GLU A 24 29.24 -19.04 30.90
CA GLU A 24 29.57 -19.76 32.13
C GLU A 24 29.77 -18.85 33.34
N THR A 25 30.42 -17.69 33.17
CA THR A 25 30.64 -16.70 34.23
C THR A 25 29.34 -16.19 34.87
N ARG A 26 28.28 -16.04 34.06
CA ARG A 26 26.95 -15.65 34.53
C ARG A 26 26.18 -16.84 35.11
N GLN A 27 26.43 -18.06 34.63
CA GLN A 27 25.88 -19.28 35.25
C GLN A 27 26.41 -19.47 36.68
N THR A 28 27.71 -19.27 36.92
CA THR A 28 28.29 -19.27 38.27
C THR A 28 27.69 -18.18 39.16
N HIS A 29 27.33 -17.03 38.59
CA HIS A 29 26.61 -15.99 39.33
C HIS A 29 25.22 -16.46 39.77
N ILE A 30 24.48 -17.19 38.93
CA ILE A 30 23.20 -17.79 39.34
C ILE A 30 23.44 -18.71 40.53
N GLU A 31 24.46 -19.57 40.50
CA GLU A 31 24.73 -20.49 41.63
C GLU A 31 25.06 -19.78 42.95
N SER A 32 25.67 -18.60 42.90
CA SER A 32 26.07 -17.82 44.09
C SER A 32 25.02 -16.81 44.56
N CYS A 33 24.22 -16.22 43.67
CA CYS A 33 23.26 -15.16 44.00
C CYS A 33 21.84 -15.69 44.26
N PHE A 34 21.33 -15.53 45.48
CA PHE A 34 19.99 -16.01 45.87
C PHE A 34 18.84 -15.42 45.02
N GLU A 35 18.90 -14.12 44.70
CA GLU A 35 17.86 -13.47 43.91
C GLU A 35 17.80 -14.02 42.48
N CYS A 36 18.97 -14.16 41.84
CA CYS A 36 19.06 -14.73 40.50
C CYS A 36 18.63 -16.21 40.48
N ARG A 37 18.92 -17.02 41.51
CA ARG A 37 18.36 -18.39 41.64
C ARG A 37 16.85 -18.39 41.74
N THR A 38 16.29 -17.47 42.51
CA THR A 38 14.84 -17.41 42.74
C THR A 38 14.12 -17.01 41.47
N LEU A 39 14.61 -15.99 40.77
CA LEU A 39 14.11 -15.54 39.47
C LEU A 39 14.14 -16.66 38.43
N THR A 40 15.32 -17.23 38.19
CA THR A 40 15.50 -18.30 37.18
C THR A 40 14.68 -19.56 37.50
N ARG A 41 14.49 -19.90 38.79
CA ARG A 41 13.59 -20.99 39.21
C ARG A 41 12.13 -20.68 38.90
N ALA A 42 11.68 -19.46 39.17
CA ALA A 42 10.31 -19.03 38.87
C ALA A 42 10.05 -19.10 37.36
N GLU A 43 10.98 -18.61 36.55
CA GLU A 43 10.88 -18.64 35.08
C GLU A 43 10.86 -20.06 34.53
N ARG A 44 11.72 -20.95 35.02
CA ARG A 44 11.69 -22.35 34.61
C ARG A 44 10.36 -23.05 34.94
N VAL A 45 9.73 -22.68 36.05
CA VAL A 45 8.39 -23.20 36.40
C VAL A 45 7.34 -22.66 35.43
N LEU A 46 7.42 -21.38 35.06
CA LEU A 46 6.53 -20.77 34.08
C LEU A 46 6.65 -21.45 32.71
N VAL A 47 7.87 -21.58 32.18
CA VAL A 47 8.13 -22.23 30.89
C VAL A 47 7.58 -23.66 30.87
N ARG A 48 7.83 -24.46 31.93
CA ARG A 48 7.28 -25.83 32.02
C ARG A 48 5.76 -25.87 32.01
N ARG A 49 5.08 -24.87 32.61
CA ARG A 49 3.62 -24.77 32.56
C ARG A 49 3.13 -24.41 31.18
N LEU A 50 3.82 -23.49 30.49
CA LEU A 50 3.51 -23.12 29.11
C LEU A 50 3.75 -24.29 28.14
N GLU A 51 4.81 -25.07 28.34
CA GLU A 51 5.08 -26.29 27.56
C GLU A 51 4.03 -27.38 27.75
N ALA A 52 3.38 -27.42 28.93
CA ALA A 52 2.30 -28.34 29.23
C ALA A 52 0.94 -27.91 28.65
N VAL A 53 0.82 -26.69 28.12
CA VAL A 53 -0.39 -26.26 27.43
C VAL A 53 -0.55 -27.06 26.15
N GLU A 54 -1.77 -27.54 25.91
CA GLU A 54 -2.09 -28.27 24.69
C GLU A 54 -1.75 -27.40 23.46
N ARG A 55 -0.91 -27.96 22.58
CA ARG A 55 -0.55 -27.28 21.33
C ARG A 55 -1.76 -27.34 20.40
N LEU A 56 -2.51 -26.25 20.34
CA LEU A 56 -3.52 -26.03 19.32
C LEU A 56 -2.83 -25.91 17.97
N ALA A 57 -2.78 -27.02 17.23
CA ALA A 57 -2.33 -27.01 15.85
C ALA A 57 -3.43 -26.39 14.98
N PRO A 58 -3.14 -25.34 14.20
CA PRO A 58 -4.12 -24.82 13.25
C PRO A 58 -4.43 -25.87 12.18
N SER A 59 -5.64 -25.80 11.60
CA SER A 59 -6.01 -26.68 10.49
C SER A 59 -5.02 -26.57 9.32
N PRO A 60 -4.78 -27.63 8.52
CA PRO A 60 -3.90 -27.55 7.35
C PRO A 60 -4.22 -26.39 6.40
N ALA A 61 -5.51 -26.06 6.25
CA ALA A 61 -5.99 -24.94 5.42
C ALA A 61 -5.65 -23.54 5.97
N PHE A 62 -5.18 -23.43 7.21
CA PHE A 62 -4.82 -22.15 7.83
C PHE A 62 -3.63 -21.50 7.12
N ALA A 63 -2.60 -22.29 6.80
CA ALA A 63 -1.42 -21.79 6.10
C ALA A 63 -1.79 -21.25 4.72
N GLU A 64 -2.61 -21.98 3.97
CA GLU A 64 -3.12 -21.55 2.66
C GLU A 64 -3.97 -20.28 2.78
N GLY A 65 -4.87 -20.22 3.77
CA GLY A 65 -5.71 -19.03 4.01
C GLY A 65 -4.93 -17.78 4.41
N VAL A 66 -3.82 -17.94 5.16
CA VAL A 66 -2.92 -16.83 5.49
C VAL A 66 -2.14 -16.40 4.24
N MET A 67 -1.54 -17.34 3.52
CA MET A 67 -0.77 -17.04 2.32
C MET A 67 -1.62 -16.43 1.20
N ALA A 68 -2.90 -16.80 1.09
CA ALA A 68 -3.83 -16.20 0.14
C ALA A 68 -4.22 -14.74 0.47
N ARG A 69 -4.04 -14.32 1.73
CA ARG A 69 -4.37 -12.96 2.21
C ARG A 69 -3.16 -12.05 2.36
N LEU A 70 -1.97 -12.63 2.39
CA LEU A 70 -0.73 -11.86 2.40
C LEU A 70 -0.43 -11.39 0.99
N ASP A 71 -0.54 -10.08 0.77
CA ASP A 71 0.00 -9.44 -0.42
C ASP A 71 1.52 -9.32 -0.26
N LEU A 72 2.23 -10.40 -0.60
CA LEU A 72 3.68 -10.40 -0.60
C LEU A 72 4.16 -9.71 -1.88
N PRO A 73 4.97 -8.63 -1.77
CA PRO A 73 5.57 -8.03 -2.95
C PRO A 73 6.45 -9.08 -3.63
N ASP A 74 6.44 -9.09 -4.96
CA ASP A 74 7.24 -10.03 -5.76
C ASP A 74 8.71 -10.00 -5.28
N PRO A 75 9.27 -11.12 -4.79
CA PRO A 75 10.63 -11.17 -4.26
C PRO A 75 11.68 -10.81 -5.32
N PHE A 76 11.35 -10.94 -6.62
CA PHE A 76 12.23 -10.51 -7.69
C PHE A 76 12.23 -8.98 -7.86
N ALA A 77 11.06 -8.33 -7.71
CA ALA A 77 10.93 -6.87 -7.73
C ALA A 77 11.68 -6.22 -6.56
N LEU A 78 11.58 -6.80 -5.36
CA LEU A 78 12.33 -6.33 -4.19
C LEU A 78 13.85 -6.48 -4.37
N ARG A 79 14.32 -7.62 -4.91
CA ARG A 79 15.76 -7.88 -5.11
C ARG A 79 16.40 -6.96 -6.16
N THR A 80 15.67 -6.67 -7.23
CA THR A 80 16.13 -5.77 -8.30
C THR A 80 16.13 -4.31 -7.84
N ALA A 81 15.07 -3.88 -7.14
CA ALA A 81 15.00 -2.56 -6.54
C ALA A 81 16.15 -2.35 -5.54
N TYR A 82 16.35 -3.27 -4.60
CA TYR A 82 17.38 -3.12 -3.57
C TYR A 82 18.80 -3.00 -4.17
N ARG A 83 19.14 -3.85 -5.16
CA ARG A 83 20.43 -3.77 -5.87
C ARG A 83 20.61 -2.49 -6.69
N PHE A 84 19.53 -1.98 -7.26
CA PHE A 84 19.54 -0.70 -7.96
C PHE A 84 19.85 0.45 -6.99
N TRP A 85 19.15 0.51 -5.86
CA TRP A 85 19.38 1.52 -4.82
C TRP A 85 20.80 1.46 -4.25
N ASP A 86 21.34 0.26 -4.06
CA ASP A 86 22.71 0.09 -3.53
C ASP A 86 23.76 0.60 -4.53
N ARG A 87 23.60 0.32 -5.84
CA ARG A 87 24.49 0.87 -6.90
C ARG A 87 24.37 2.38 -7.08
N VAL A 88 23.17 2.93 -6.91
CA VAL A 88 22.95 4.39 -7.00
C VAL A 88 23.60 5.12 -5.83
N LYS A 89 23.60 4.53 -4.63
CA LYS A 89 24.27 5.10 -3.44
C LYS A 89 25.79 4.90 -3.43
N ALA A 90 26.30 3.82 -4.03
CA ALA A 90 27.70 3.41 -3.84
C ALA A 90 28.77 4.14 -4.68
N SER A 91 28.42 4.93 -5.69
CA SER A 91 29.44 5.45 -6.62
C SER A 91 29.30 6.94 -6.94
N ARG A 92 30.34 7.70 -6.56
CA ARG A 92 30.53 9.11 -6.96
C ARG A 92 30.47 9.32 -8.48
N ARG A 93 30.82 8.29 -9.27
CA ARG A 93 30.71 8.33 -10.73
C ARG A 93 29.26 8.32 -11.21
N THR A 94 28.35 7.62 -10.52
CA THR A 94 26.92 7.58 -10.88
C THR A 94 26.25 8.92 -10.62
N LEU A 95 26.62 9.61 -9.53
CA LEU A 95 26.16 10.97 -9.25
C LEU A 95 26.63 11.98 -10.30
N ALA A 96 27.88 11.87 -10.78
CA ALA A 96 28.40 12.74 -11.83
C ALA A 96 27.65 12.56 -13.16
N ILE A 97 27.30 11.32 -13.53
CA ILE A 97 26.53 11.02 -14.74
C ILE A 97 25.08 11.51 -14.61
N ALA A 98 24.45 11.33 -13.45
CA ALA A 98 23.09 11.84 -13.23
C ALA A 98 23.03 13.38 -13.29
N ALA A 99 24.04 14.05 -12.71
CA ALA A 99 24.16 15.50 -12.77
C ALA A 99 24.36 16.00 -14.22
N SER A 100 25.19 15.34 -15.03
CA SER A 100 25.39 15.76 -16.42
C SER A 100 24.12 15.59 -17.26
N ILE A 101 23.37 14.50 -17.07
CA ILE A 101 22.09 14.28 -17.75
C ILE A 101 21.08 15.37 -17.35
N MET A 102 20.96 15.70 -16.06
CA MET A 102 20.07 16.76 -15.60
C MET A 102 20.44 18.14 -16.18
N VAL A 103 21.72 18.45 -16.29
CA VAL A 103 22.19 19.69 -16.93
C VAL A 103 21.83 19.72 -18.41
N VAL A 104 22.06 18.62 -19.14
CA VAL A 104 21.72 18.54 -20.57
C VAL A 104 20.22 18.69 -20.79
N LEU A 105 19.39 18.00 -20.00
CA LEU A 105 17.93 18.10 -20.10
C LEU A 105 17.43 19.50 -19.71
N GLY A 106 17.98 20.08 -18.65
CA GLY A 106 17.64 21.44 -18.21
C GLY A 106 17.98 22.49 -19.27
N LEU A 107 19.16 22.39 -19.90
CA LEU A 107 19.56 23.27 -20.99
C LEU A 107 18.70 23.08 -22.24
N SER A 108 18.34 21.84 -22.59
CA SER A 108 17.45 21.55 -23.72
C SER A 108 16.05 22.14 -23.50
N MET A 109 15.49 21.98 -22.30
CA MET A 109 14.15 22.48 -21.97
C MET A 109 14.14 24.02 -21.89
N GLY A 110 15.14 24.61 -21.24
CA GLY A 110 15.29 26.07 -21.18
C GLY A 110 15.51 26.71 -22.56
N GLY A 111 16.31 26.07 -23.41
CA GLY A 111 16.52 26.49 -24.79
C GLY A 111 15.23 26.48 -25.62
N SER A 112 14.39 25.45 -25.43
CA SER A 112 13.10 25.34 -26.12
C SER A 112 12.11 26.43 -25.71
N VAL A 113 12.08 26.80 -24.42
CA VAL A 113 11.24 27.90 -23.93
C VAL A 113 11.74 29.25 -24.45
N ALA A 114 13.05 29.50 -24.40
CA ALA A 114 13.65 30.73 -24.92
C ALA A 114 13.45 30.88 -26.44
N TRP A 115 13.56 29.78 -27.19
CA TRP A 115 13.28 29.76 -28.61
C TRP A 115 11.79 30.02 -28.92
N SER A 116 10.88 29.39 -28.16
CA SER A 116 9.43 29.58 -28.32
C SER A 116 8.99 31.02 -28.05
N LEU A 117 9.58 31.67 -27.04
CA LEU A 117 9.32 33.08 -26.73
C LEU A 117 9.89 34.04 -27.78
N SER A 118 10.94 33.65 -28.50
CA SER A 118 11.56 34.48 -29.55
C SER A 118 10.94 34.30 -30.94
N HIS A 119 10.16 33.24 -31.18
CA HIS A 119 9.55 32.96 -32.48
C HIS A 119 8.01 32.80 -32.43
N PRO A 120 7.27 33.79 -31.89
CA PRO A 120 5.80 33.72 -31.76
C PRO A 120 5.09 33.56 -33.12
N GLU A 121 5.66 34.11 -34.20
CA GLU A 121 5.10 34.06 -35.55
C GLU A 121 5.09 32.65 -36.14
N THR A 122 6.08 31.82 -35.81
CA THR A 122 6.09 30.41 -36.24
C THR A 122 5.08 29.57 -35.47
N LEU A 123 4.80 29.89 -34.20
CA LEU A 123 3.82 29.18 -33.39
C LEU A 123 2.38 29.50 -33.83
N SER A 124 2.09 30.74 -34.22
CA SER A 124 0.76 31.14 -34.70
C SER A 124 0.39 30.48 -36.04
N SER A 125 1.36 30.33 -36.94
CA SER A 125 1.15 29.61 -38.22
C SER A 125 0.93 28.10 -38.04
N TRP A 126 1.60 27.48 -37.07
CA TRP A 126 1.33 26.09 -36.71
C TRP A 126 -0.01 25.92 -36.00
N GLY A 127 -0.37 26.84 -35.11
CA GLY A 127 -1.65 26.82 -34.40
C GLY A 127 -2.86 26.90 -35.34
N SER A 128 -2.81 27.72 -36.37
CA SER A 128 -3.91 27.84 -37.35
C SER A 128 -4.05 26.57 -38.20
N TRP A 129 -2.94 25.94 -38.60
CA TRP A 129 -2.97 24.65 -39.31
C TRP A 129 -3.50 23.51 -38.43
N LEU A 130 -3.02 23.42 -37.18
CA LEU A 130 -3.36 22.34 -36.25
C LEU A 130 -4.84 22.41 -35.83
N THR A 131 -5.37 23.62 -35.63
CA THR A 131 -6.80 23.83 -35.35
C THR A 131 -7.69 23.50 -36.55
N ALA A 132 -7.26 23.85 -37.77
CA ALA A 132 -7.97 23.45 -38.99
C ALA A 132 -8.02 21.91 -39.14
N GLN A 133 -6.88 21.23 -38.94
CA GLN A 133 -6.78 19.78 -39.01
C GLN A 133 -7.59 19.09 -37.91
N ALA A 134 -7.50 19.58 -36.67
CA ALA A 134 -8.25 19.05 -35.53
C ALA A 134 -9.76 19.15 -35.73
N SER A 135 -10.26 20.24 -36.32
CA SER A 135 -11.68 20.39 -36.63
C SER A 135 -12.16 19.30 -37.60
N SER A 136 -11.34 18.98 -38.63
CA SER A 136 -11.69 17.99 -39.63
C SER A 136 -11.77 16.58 -39.04
N TRP A 137 -10.79 16.22 -38.20
CA TRP A 137 -10.75 14.92 -37.52
C TRP A 137 -11.83 14.81 -36.44
N PHE A 138 -12.11 15.90 -35.73
CA PHE A 138 -13.22 15.95 -34.79
C PHE A 138 -14.55 15.65 -35.49
N TRP A 139 -14.81 16.27 -36.65
CA TRP A 139 -16.04 16.03 -37.40
C TRP A 139 -16.13 14.61 -37.98
N VAL A 140 -15.01 14.02 -38.42
CA VAL A 140 -14.96 12.62 -38.87
C VAL A 140 -15.21 11.66 -37.71
N GLY A 141 -14.56 11.90 -36.56
CA GLY A 141 -14.75 11.12 -35.34
C GLY A 141 -16.16 11.21 -34.79
N LEU A 142 -16.75 12.41 -34.77
CA LEU A 142 -18.13 12.63 -34.34
C LEU A 142 -19.12 11.93 -35.26
N ARG A 143 -18.94 12.00 -36.58
CA ARG A 143 -19.78 11.26 -37.53
C ARG A 143 -19.67 9.76 -37.33
N GLY A 144 -18.46 9.23 -37.15
CA GLY A 144 -18.23 7.81 -36.90
C GLY A 144 -18.82 7.35 -35.56
N ALA A 145 -18.70 8.16 -34.51
CA ALA A 145 -19.30 7.87 -33.22
C ALA A 145 -20.83 7.86 -33.31
N VAL A 146 -21.43 8.83 -34.01
CA VAL A 146 -22.89 8.89 -34.20
C VAL A 146 -23.40 7.72 -35.05
N SER A 147 -22.72 7.35 -36.14
CA SER A 147 -23.13 6.21 -36.97
C SER A 147 -23.05 4.89 -36.19
N ASN A 148 -21.97 4.70 -35.43
CA ASN A 148 -21.79 3.52 -34.59
C ASN A 148 -22.80 3.48 -33.42
N LEU A 149 -23.16 4.65 -32.86
CA LEU A 149 -24.19 4.76 -31.83
C LEU A 149 -25.59 4.39 -32.34
N LEU A 150 -25.89 4.73 -33.60
CA LEU A 150 -27.17 4.43 -34.25
C LEU A 150 -27.30 2.94 -34.62
N GLU A 151 -26.19 2.23 -34.80
CA GLU A 151 -26.19 0.79 -35.09
C GLU A 151 -26.39 -0.07 -33.83
N HIS A 152 -26.33 0.51 -32.63
CA HIS A 152 -26.45 -0.24 -31.39
C HIS A 152 -27.92 -0.46 -30.95
N PRO A 153 -28.33 -1.70 -30.61
CA PRO A 153 -29.72 -2.04 -30.26
C PRO A 153 -30.22 -1.38 -28.97
N TRP A 154 -29.32 -0.88 -28.11
CA TRP A 154 -29.70 -0.15 -26.91
C TRP A 154 -30.19 1.29 -27.22
N TYR A 155 -29.84 1.86 -28.39
CA TYR A 155 -30.25 3.21 -28.79
C TYR A 155 -31.76 3.30 -29.01
N ASP A 156 -32.36 2.32 -29.69
CA ASP A 156 -33.83 2.23 -29.83
C ASP A 156 -34.52 2.09 -28.47
N THR A 157 -33.91 1.33 -27.56
CA THR A 157 -34.40 1.16 -26.19
C THR A 157 -34.40 2.49 -25.43
N LEU A 158 -33.33 3.29 -25.56
CA LEU A 158 -33.22 4.62 -24.96
C LEU A 158 -34.17 5.63 -25.60
N LYS A 159 -34.35 5.59 -26.92
CA LYS A 159 -35.28 6.44 -27.66
C LYS A 159 -36.74 6.19 -27.24
N HIS A 160 -37.11 4.93 -27.02
CA HIS A 160 -38.42 4.55 -26.46
C HIS A 160 -38.59 4.94 -24.98
N LEU A 161 -37.50 5.00 -24.22
CA LEU A 161 -37.51 5.45 -22.82
C LEU A 161 -37.72 6.98 -22.73
N VAL A 162 -37.08 7.74 -23.63
CA VAL A 162 -37.13 9.22 -23.66
C VAL A 162 -38.38 9.75 -24.37
N GLY A 163 -38.97 8.98 -25.29
CA GLY A 163 -40.18 9.39 -26.02
C GLY A 163 -41.46 9.50 -25.19
N THR A 164 -41.47 9.03 -23.93
CA THR A 164 -42.65 9.12 -23.05
C THR A 164 -42.31 9.95 -21.80
N PRO A 165 -42.83 11.18 -21.64
CA PRO A 165 -42.43 12.07 -20.53
C PRO A 165 -42.71 11.46 -19.14
N GLY A 166 -43.73 10.62 -19.01
CA GLY A 166 -44.03 9.89 -17.76
C GLY A 166 -42.97 8.85 -17.36
N ARG A 167 -42.26 8.25 -18.34
CA ARG A 167 -41.22 7.24 -18.07
C ARG A 167 -39.91 7.88 -17.60
N ILE A 168 -39.60 9.08 -18.10
CA ILE A 168 -38.45 9.86 -17.63
C ILE A 168 -38.64 10.22 -16.16
N ALA A 169 -39.82 10.73 -15.79
CA ALA A 169 -40.13 11.08 -14.40
C ALA A 169 -40.09 9.86 -13.47
N ALA A 170 -40.62 8.72 -13.91
CA ALA A 170 -40.57 7.47 -13.14
C ALA A 170 -39.12 6.98 -12.97
N PHE A 171 -38.30 7.00 -14.02
CA PHE A 171 -36.91 6.56 -13.96
C PHE A 171 -36.04 7.48 -13.11
N SER A 172 -36.25 8.80 -13.19
CA SER A 172 -35.57 9.76 -12.31
C SER A 172 -35.99 9.57 -10.85
N ALA A 173 -37.28 9.31 -10.58
CA ALA A 173 -37.77 9.05 -9.23
C ALA A 173 -37.17 7.75 -8.64
N ILE A 174 -37.06 6.70 -9.45
CA ILE A 174 -36.44 5.43 -9.04
C ILE A 174 -34.95 5.64 -8.73
N ASN A 175 -34.21 6.30 -9.62
CA ASN A 175 -32.78 6.58 -9.37
C ASN A 175 -32.57 7.45 -8.13
N MET A 176 -33.41 8.48 -7.94
CA MET A 176 -33.38 9.31 -6.75
C MET A 176 -33.65 8.48 -5.48
N ALA A 177 -34.65 7.59 -5.51
CA ALA A 177 -34.98 6.72 -4.38
C ALA A 177 -33.84 5.73 -4.05
N VAL A 178 -33.19 5.15 -5.07
CA VAL A 178 -32.02 4.28 -4.89
C VAL A 178 -30.86 5.07 -4.28
N TYR A 179 -30.57 6.26 -4.81
CA TYR A 179 -29.51 7.12 -4.31
C TYR A 179 -29.73 7.50 -2.84
N VAL A 180 -30.95 7.96 -2.50
CA VAL A 180 -31.33 8.30 -1.11
C VAL A 180 -31.24 7.06 -0.21
N GLY A 181 -31.70 5.90 -0.68
CA GLY A 181 -31.60 4.63 0.05
C GLY A 181 -30.15 4.26 0.37
N CYS A 182 -29.24 4.34 -0.62
CA CYS A 182 -27.82 4.09 -0.43
C CYS A 182 -27.19 5.05 0.60
N VAL A 183 -27.50 6.35 0.50
CA VAL A 183 -26.98 7.36 1.45
C VAL A 183 -27.48 7.08 2.87
N LEU A 184 -28.76 6.72 3.05
CA LEU A 184 -29.31 6.37 4.36
C LEU A 184 -28.69 5.10 4.94
N LEU A 185 -28.44 4.09 4.09
CA LEU A 185 -27.83 2.84 4.50
C LEU A 185 -26.36 3.05 4.92
N MET A 186 -25.62 3.86 4.17
CA MET A 186 -24.26 4.30 4.53
C MET A 186 -24.26 5.04 5.87
N LYS A 187 -25.16 6.01 6.06
CA LYS A 187 -25.27 6.76 7.32
C LYS A 187 -25.60 5.84 8.51
N ARG A 188 -26.45 4.83 8.30
CA ARG A 188 -26.81 3.85 9.32
C ARG A 188 -25.61 2.97 9.69
N LEU A 189 -24.83 2.53 8.71
CA LEU A 189 -23.61 1.74 8.94
C LEU A 189 -22.56 2.53 9.74
N LEU A 190 -22.41 3.83 9.46
CA LEU A 190 -21.49 4.71 10.19
C LEU A 190 -21.98 5.06 11.61
N ALA A 191 -23.28 4.94 11.88
CA ALA A 191 -23.87 5.28 13.18
C ALA A 191 -23.90 4.10 14.17
N PHE A 192 -23.51 2.89 13.77
CA PHE A 192 -23.39 1.78 14.72
C PHE A 192 -22.19 2.02 15.65
N PRO A 193 -22.40 2.18 16.97
CA PRO A 193 -21.29 2.29 17.92
C PRO A 193 -20.50 0.98 17.90
N GLY A 194 -19.17 1.12 17.80
CA GLY A 194 -18.23 0.02 17.67
C GLY A 194 -18.55 -1.14 18.62
N GLN A 195 -18.68 -2.32 18.02
CA GLN A 195 -18.91 -3.58 18.70
C GLN A 195 -17.85 -3.75 19.81
N ARG A 196 -18.27 -3.62 21.07
CA ARG A 196 -17.41 -3.91 22.23
C ARG A 196 -17.02 -5.37 22.13
N VAL A 197 -15.77 -5.62 21.79
CA VAL A 197 -15.15 -6.94 21.84
C VAL A 197 -15.08 -7.32 23.32
N ILE A 198 -15.99 -8.20 23.73
CA ILE A 198 -15.92 -8.86 25.04
C ILE A 198 -14.73 -9.80 24.95
N HIS A 199 -13.63 -9.44 25.61
CA HIS A 199 -12.53 -10.37 25.86
C HIS A 199 -13.03 -11.49 26.78
N ALA A 200 -13.46 -12.60 26.17
CA ALA A 200 -13.62 -13.85 26.89
C ALA A 200 -12.22 -14.35 27.26
N ARG A 201 -11.96 -14.31 28.57
CA ARG A 201 -10.75 -14.81 29.22
C ARG A 201 -10.84 -16.34 29.25
N SER A 202 -9.94 -17.04 28.57
CA SER A 202 -9.57 -18.44 28.83
C SER A 202 -8.07 -18.57 28.67
#